data_AF-G3Y034-F1
#
_entry.id   AF-G3Y034-F1
#
_cell.length_a   1.000
_cell.length_b   1.000
_cell.length_c   1.000
_cell.angle_alpha   90.00
_cell.angle_beta   90.00
_cell.angle_gamma   90.00
#
_symmetry.space_group_name_H-M   'P 1'
#
loop_
_entity.id
_entity.type
_entity.pdbx_description
1 polymer ?
#
loop_
_entity_poly.entity_id
_entity_poly.type
_entity_poly.pdbx_seq_one_letter_code
_entity_poly.pdbx_strand_id
1 'polypeptide(L)'
;MTAVMNRLTDRPNWHVDVFDDEVVARWRQDSSASIAMNPLLSNRAWDWCVQELRDKATEFRQQGHIRVLDTGSCVCKSDHVPALRTGELASEFRRAVRPVLRSLMHSGLLDWRSRRRLSIVDAALFPLVYGRSLVLTDGGRVDIEDVLGAYEGATTLAPTHVDKRTDSADVQRQIEKAQWLSVGVNANYKTAPHYRWSANYQALPSEVEFVGHTGSTQVRLTSYINNLHPVHQNLYRAIEKLIGRAIPLWNDCLVLGQRGWRDIMNQGQLGPVPLRIITYGVEWENELP
;
A
#
# COMPACT_ATOMS: atom_id res chain seq x y z
N MET A 1 6.58 11.10 -19.94
CA MET A 1 5.11 11.20 -19.80
C MET A 1 4.67 11.00 -18.35
N THR A 2 4.75 9.79 -17.78
CA THR A 2 4.32 9.49 -16.39
C THR A 2 4.91 10.41 -15.31
N ALA A 3 6.21 10.69 -15.36
CA ALA A 3 6.86 11.61 -14.43
C ALA A 3 6.33 13.05 -14.53
N VAL A 4 5.94 13.49 -15.73
CA VAL A 4 5.35 14.82 -15.97
C VAL A 4 3.94 14.89 -15.41
N MET A 5 3.10 13.91 -15.73
CA MET A 5 1.75 13.77 -15.17
C MET A 5 1.79 13.77 -13.64
N ASN A 6 2.71 12.99 -13.05
CA ASN A 6 2.88 12.93 -11.61
C ASN A 6 3.25 14.28 -10.99
N ARG A 7 4.22 15.00 -11.56
CA ARG A 7 4.69 16.29 -11.03
C ARG A 7 3.69 17.43 -11.23
N LEU A 8 3.02 17.48 -12.38
CA LEU A 8 2.04 18.53 -12.66
C LEU A 8 0.80 18.38 -11.77
N THR A 9 0.38 17.15 -11.48
CA THR A 9 -0.74 16.89 -10.55
C THR A 9 -0.41 17.14 -9.07
N ASP A 10 0.88 17.26 -8.70
CA ASP A 10 1.29 17.69 -7.35
C ASP A 10 1.21 19.22 -7.16
N ARG A 11 1.02 19.99 -8.24
CA ARG A 11 0.97 21.45 -8.16
C ARG A 11 -0.35 21.90 -7.50
N PRO A 12 -0.32 22.93 -6.64
CA PRO A 12 -1.54 23.57 -6.18
C PRO A 12 -2.40 24.01 -7.38
N ASN A 13 -3.71 23.82 -7.28
CA ASN A 13 -4.70 24.27 -8.28
C ASN A 13 -4.48 23.76 -9.73
N TRP A 14 -3.68 22.70 -9.95
CA TRP A 14 -3.41 22.17 -11.28
C TRP A 14 -4.70 21.90 -12.11
N HIS A 15 -5.76 21.44 -11.44
CA HIS A 15 -7.07 21.11 -12.02
C HIS A 15 -7.89 22.34 -12.46
N VAL A 16 -7.46 23.54 -12.10
CA VAL A 16 -8.00 24.82 -12.60
C VAL A 16 -7.05 25.36 -13.65
N ASP A 17 -5.77 25.43 -13.30
CA ASP A 17 -4.72 26.07 -14.09
C ASP A 17 -4.45 25.39 -15.44
N VAL A 18 -4.74 24.09 -15.59
CA VAL A 18 -4.55 23.35 -16.85
C VAL A 18 -5.43 23.87 -18.02
N PHE A 19 -6.48 24.63 -17.70
CA PHE A 19 -7.35 25.25 -18.71
C PHE A 19 -6.86 26.63 -19.17
N ASP A 20 -5.82 27.19 -18.54
CA ASP A 20 -5.17 28.42 -18.96
C ASP A 20 -3.94 28.08 -19.83
N ASP A 21 -4.04 28.38 -21.12
CA ASP A 21 -2.98 28.08 -22.10
C ASP A 21 -1.66 28.82 -21.81
N GLU A 22 -1.70 30.01 -21.21
CA GLU A 22 -0.49 30.74 -20.81
C GLU A 22 0.21 30.04 -19.65
N VAL A 23 -0.56 29.55 -18.67
CA VAL A 23 -0.02 28.77 -17.55
C VAL A 23 0.60 27.46 -18.06
N VAL A 24 -0.09 26.74 -18.93
CA VAL A 24 0.41 25.49 -19.52
C VAL A 24 1.66 25.73 -20.36
N ALA A 25 1.74 26.83 -21.11
CA ALA A 25 2.94 27.21 -21.84
C ALA A 25 4.14 27.46 -20.90
N ARG A 26 3.91 28.08 -19.74
CA ARG A 26 4.95 28.24 -18.69
C ARG A 26 5.36 26.90 -18.10
N TRP A 27 4.42 25.99 -17.82
CA TRP A 27 4.74 24.66 -17.29
C TRP A 27 5.65 23.87 -18.23
N ARG A 28 5.45 24.00 -19.54
CA ARG A 28 6.29 23.35 -20.56
C ARG A 28 7.75 23.81 -20.51
N GLN A 29 7.98 25.06 -20.12
CA GLN A 29 9.31 25.66 -19.99
C GLN A 29 9.95 25.40 -18.63
N ASP A 30 9.14 25.13 -17.60
CA ASP A 30 9.62 24.90 -16.24
C ASP A 30 10.29 23.52 -16.09
N SER A 31 11.37 23.48 -15.31
CA SER A 31 12.18 22.32 -14.92
C SER A 31 11.38 21.08 -14.48
N SER A 32 10.17 21.25 -13.93
CA SER A 32 9.31 20.14 -13.52
C SER A 32 8.80 19.27 -14.68
N ALA A 33 8.64 19.85 -15.87
CA ALA A 33 8.15 19.21 -17.09
C ALA A 33 9.03 19.46 -18.32
N SER A 34 10.20 20.08 -18.11
CA SER A 34 11.11 20.50 -19.17
C SER A 34 11.50 19.33 -20.08
N ILE A 35 11.15 19.47 -21.35
CA ILE A 35 11.55 18.60 -22.46
C ILE A 35 13.09 18.55 -22.57
N ALA A 36 13.80 19.62 -22.17
CA ALA A 36 15.26 19.66 -22.21
C ALA A 36 15.93 18.64 -21.27
N MET A 37 15.24 18.24 -20.19
CA MET A 37 15.67 17.16 -19.30
C MET A 37 14.98 15.82 -19.57
N ASN A 38 14.07 15.76 -20.55
CA ASN A 38 13.34 14.55 -20.92
C ASN A 38 13.27 14.40 -22.44
N PRO A 39 14.35 13.91 -23.08
CA PRO A 39 14.43 13.78 -24.54
C PRO A 39 13.37 12.83 -25.14
N LEU A 40 12.64 12.08 -24.31
CA LEU A 40 11.53 11.21 -24.72
C LEU A 40 10.17 11.94 -24.79
N LEU A 41 10.08 13.21 -24.35
CA LEU A 41 8.85 14.00 -24.37
C LEU A 41 8.78 14.86 -25.65
N SER A 42 8.29 14.26 -26.74
CA SER A 42 8.04 15.00 -27.98
C SER A 42 6.92 16.05 -27.83
N ASN A 43 6.84 16.99 -28.76
CA ASN A 43 5.74 17.98 -28.78
C ASN A 43 4.36 17.31 -28.78
N ARG A 44 4.17 16.27 -29.59
CA ARG A 44 2.91 15.52 -29.60
C ARG A 44 2.64 14.85 -28.25
N ALA A 45 3.67 14.28 -27.62
CA ALA A 45 3.51 13.66 -26.31
C ALA A 45 3.14 14.68 -25.23
N TRP A 46 3.64 15.91 -25.32
CA TRP A 46 3.22 17.02 -24.46
C TRP A 46 1.75 17.38 -24.68
N ASP A 47 1.32 17.54 -25.94
CA ASP A 47 -0.06 17.90 -26.25
C ASP A 47 -1.03 16.83 -25.71
N TRP A 48 -0.68 15.55 -25.82
CA TRP A 48 -1.40 14.45 -25.18
C TRP A 48 -1.42 14.54 -23.65
N CYS A 49 -0.29 14.84 -22.99
CA CYS A 49 -0.28 15.05 -21.53
C CYS A 49 -1.25 16.17 -21.13
N VAL A 50 -1.29 17.29 -21.86
CA VAL A 50 -2.17 18.41 -21.55
C VAL A 50 -3.63 18.00 -21.70
N GLN A 51 -3.97 17.28 -22.77
CA GLN A 51 -5.33 16.77 -22.96
C GLN A 51 -5.74 15.81 -21.83
N GLU A 52 -4.89 14.83 -21.52
CA GLU A 52 -5.13 13.89 -20.43
C GLU A 52 -5.27 14.62 -19.08
N LEU A 53 -4.46 15.65 -18.81
CA LEU A 53 -4.60 16.46 -17.59
C LEU A 53 -5.93 17.23 -17.55
N ARG A 54 -6.45 17.70 -18.68
CA ARG A 54 -7.77 18.39 -18.73
C ARG A 54 -8.91 17.42 -18.46
N ASP A 55 -8.83 16.21 -19.00
CA ASP A 55 -9.80 15.14 -18.72
C ASP A 55 -9.75 14.77 -17.22
N LYS A 56 -8.56 14.51 -16.69
CA LYS A 56 -8.35 14.23 -15.26
C LYS A 56 -8.78 15.38 -14.36
N ALA A 57 -8.61 16.63 -14.78
CA ALA A 57 -9.07 17.79 -14.01
C ALA A 57 -10.60 17.81 -13.90
N THR A 58 -11.30 17.34 -14.94
CA THR A 58 -12.76 17.19 -14.92
C THR A 58 -13.18 16.07 -13.97
N GLU A 59 -12.52 14.91 -14.02
CA GLU A 59 -12.73 13.80 -13.08
C GLU A 59 -12.46 14.23 -11.63
N PHE A 60 -11.36 14.95 -11.38
CA PHE A 60 -10.99 15.44 -10.06
C PHE A 60 -12.07 16.33 -9.44
N ARG A 61 -12.72 17.19 -10.24
CA ARG A 61 -13.81 18.04 -9.76
C ARG A 61 -15.04 17.24 -9.33
N GLN A 62 -15.28 16.09 -9.94
CA GLN A 62 -16.42 15.22 -9.62
C GLN A 62 -16.13 14.31 -8.42
N GLN A 63 -14.92 13.73 -8.37
CA GLN A 63 -14.59 12.65 -7.44
C GLN A 63 -13.72 13.10 -6.26
N GLY A 64 -12.93 14.18 -6.41
CA GLY A 64 -11.99 14.66 -5.40
C GLY A 64 -10.63 13.96 -5.40
N HIS A 65 -10.43 12.99 -6.29
CA HIS A 65 -9.18 12.26 -6.50
C HIS A 65 -9.05 11.87 -7.98
N ILE A 66 -7.87 11.44 -8.39
CA ILE A 66 -7.59 10.98 -9.76
C ILE A 66 -6.67 9.77 -9.76
N ARG A 67 -6.77 8.97 -10.81
CA ARG A 67 -5.71 8.05 -11.21
C ARG A 67 -4.64 8.86 -11.94
N VAL A 68 -3.44 8.93 -11.37
CA VAL A 68 -2.32 9.69 -11.95
C VAL A 68 -1.54 8.84 -12.93
N LEU A 69 -1.43 7.54 -12.66
CA LEU A 69 -0.78 6.58 -13.55
C LEU A 69 -1.81 5.53 -13.96
N ASP A 70 -2.36 5.67 -15.16
CA ASP A 70 -3.38 4.77 -15.70
C ASP A 70 -2.74 3.61 -16.45
N THR A 71 -1.91 2.85 -15.73
CA THR A 71 -1.17 1.72 -16.29
C THR A 71 -1.51 0.42 -15.54
N GLY A 72 -0.95 -0.71 -15.96
CA GLY A 72 -1.11 -1.99 -15.24
C GLY A 72 -0.65 -1.97 -13.77
N SER A 73 0.04 -0.91 -13.33
CA SER A 73 0.19 -0.56 -11.90
C SER A 73 -0.42 0.81 -11.68
N CYS A 74 -1.72 0.83 -11.37
CA CYS A 74 -2.46 2.06 -11.18
C CYS A 74 -2.00 2.79 -9.91
N VAL A 75 -1.89 4.11 -9.98
CA VAL A 75 -1.63 4.96 -8.81
C VAL A 75 -2.69 6.04 -8.74
N CYS A 76 -3.39 6.09 -7.61
CA CYS A 76 -4.43 7.06 -7.33
C CYS A 76 -3.87 8.14 -6.38
N LYS A 77 -4.17 9.42 -6.63
CA LYS A 77 -3.84 10.55 -5.75
C LYS A 77 -5.10 11.28 -5.33
N SER A 78 -5.13 11.67 -4.06
CA SER A 78 -6.19 12.49 -3.48
C SER A 78 -5.57 13.55 -2.59
N ASP A 79 -5.42 14.76 -3.09
CA ASP A 79 -5.04 15.92 -2.27
C ASP A 79 -6.25 16.56 -1.59
N HIS A 80 -7.46 16.11 -1.93
CA HIS A 80 -8.71 16.66 -1.44
C HIS A 80 -9.34 15.86 -0.30
N VAL A 81 -8.63 14.98 0.43
CA VAL A 81 -9.25 14.35 1.63
C VAL A 81 -9.55 15.48 2.63
N PRO A 82 -10.83 15.89 2.84
CA PRO A 82 -11.11 17.13 3.56
C PRO A 82 -10.57 17.06 4.98
N ALA A 83 -10.61 15.89 5.62
CA ALA A 83 -10.08 15.65 6.96
C ALA A 83 -8.55 15.76 7.08
N LEU A 84 -7.78 15.60 5.99
CA LEU A 84 -6.35 15.88 5.96
C LEU A 84 -6.07 17.38 5.75
N ARG A 85 -6.95 18.09 5.03
CA ARG A 85 -6.86 19.56 4.82
C ARG A 85 -7.37 20.38 6.01
N THR A 86 -8.47 19.98 6.64
CA THR A 86 -8.98 20.56 7.90
C THR A 86 -8.09 20.18 9.08
N GLY A 87 -7.24 19.17 8.89
CA GLY A 87 -6.36 18.63 9.93
C GLY A 87 -7.10 17.83 10.99
N GLU A 88 -8.39 17.54 10.83
CA GLU A 88 -9.18 16.78 11.79
C GLU A 88 -8.62 15.36 11.99
N LEU A 89 -8.41 14.61 10.90
CA LEU A 89 -7.85 13.26 10.99
C LEU A 89 -6.40 13.30 11.44
N ALA A 90 -5.61 14.25 10.94
CA ALA A 90 -4.23 14.44 11.38
C ALA A 90 -4.14 14.77 12.88
N SER A 91 -5.04 15.60 13.40
CA SER A 91 -5.15 15.95 14.83
C SER A 91 -5.59 14.75 15.65
N GLU A 92 -6.55 13.96 15.15
CA GLU A 92 -6.98 12.70 15.76
C GLU A 92 -5.81 11.72 15.88
N PHE A 93 -5.06 11.48 14.80
CA PHE A 93 -3.84 10.66 14.83
C PHE A 93 -2.81 11.22 15.82
N ARG A 94 -2.50 12.52 15.76
CA ARG A 94 -1.55 13.16 16.69
C ARG A 94 -1.92 12.95 18.15
N ARG A 95 -3.21 12.97 18.48
CA ARG A 95 -3.70 12.71 19.84
C ARG A 95 -3.65 11.22 20.18
N ALA A 96 -4.09 10.36 19.27
CA ALA A 96 -4.19 8.91 19.46
C ALA A 96 -2.81 8.23 19.56
N VAL A 97 -1.80 8.76 18.87
CA VAL A 97 -0.43 8.25 18.85
C VAL A 97 0.34 8.54 20.14
N ARG A 98 0.04 9.64 20.85
CA ARG A 98 0.75 10.03 22.09
C ARG A 98 0.85 8.90 23.14
N PRO A 99 -0.24 8.21 23.53
CA PRO A 99 -0.14 7.09 24.47
C PRO A 99 0.69 5.92 23.93
N VAL A 100 0.63 5.63 22.63
CA VAL A 100 1.42 4.57 21.98
C VAL A 100 2.91 4.91 22.04
N LEU A 101 3.29 6.13 21.65
CA LEU A 101 4.66 6.62 21.76
C LEU A 101 5.20 6.50 23.17
N ARG A 102 4.40 6.90 24.18
CA ARG A 102 4.80 6.73 25.58
C ARG A 102 5.03 5.26 25.91
N SER A 103 4.13 4.36 25.55
CA SER A 103 4.30 2.92 25.78
C SER A 103 5.56 2.36 25.12
N LEU A 104 5.80 2.69 23.85
CA LEU A 104 6.98 2.26 23.10
C LEU A 104 8.29 2.82 23.71
N MET A 105 8.29 4.07 24.18
CA MET A 105 9.44 4.64 24.90
C MET A 105 9.74 3.89 26.20
N HIS A 106 8.71 3.56 27.00
CA HIS A 106 8.92 2.85 28.27
C HIS A 106 9.39 1.41 28.05
N SER A 107 8.90 0.74 26.99
CA SER A 107 9.31 -0.63 26.64
C SER A 107 10.69 -0.73 25.97
N GLY A 108 11.30 0.39 25.59
CA GLY A 108 12.57 0.40 24.85
C GLY A 108 12.45 -0.03 23.38
N LEU A 109 11.23 -0.28 22.88
CA LEU A 109 10.95 -0.69 21.51
C LEU A 109 10.95 0.49 20.52
N LEU A 110 10.93 1.73 21.02
CA LEU A 110 11.03 2.91 20.17
C LEU A 110 12.49 3.25 19.83
N ASP A 111 12.89 3.10 18.57
CA ASP A 111 14.16 3.65 18.09
C ASP A 111 14.04 5.16 17.84
N TRP A 112 14.08 5.94 18.93
CA TRP A 112 14.09 7.40 18.88
C TRP A 112 15.35 7.99 18.24
N ARG A 113 16.40 7.18 18.03
CA ARG A 113 17.67 7.60 17.42
C ARG A 113 17.69 7.44 15.91
N SER A 114 16.71 6.73 15.34
CA SER A 114 16.51 6.64 13.89
C SER A 114 16.38 8.05 13.30
N ARG A 115 17.39 8.46 12.52
CA ARG A 115 17.46 9.81 11.92
C ARG A 115 16.53 10.01 10.72
N ARG A 116 15.83 8.97 10.27
CA ARG A 116 15.09 9.02 8.99
C ARG A 116 13.62 8.64 9.08
N ARG A 117 13.21 7.80 10.03
CA ARG A 117 11.81 7.37 10.18
C ARG A 117 11.55 6.82 11.58
N LEU A 118 10.50 7.33 12.22
CA LEU A 118 9.97 6.78 13.46
C LEU A 118 8.74 5.91 13.11
N SER A 119 8.88 4.59 13.17
CA SER A 119 7.76 3.67 12.97
C SER A 119 6.99 3.50 14.27
N ILE A 120 5.77 4.03 14.35
CA ILE A 120 4.89 3.87 15.52
C ILE A 120 4.10 2.57 15.42
N VAL A 121 3.56 2.31 14.23
CA VAL A 121 2.98 1.02 13.85
C VAL A 121 3.95 0.43 12.83
N ASP A 122 4.48 -0.76 13.12
CA ASP A 122 5.51 -1.41 12.32
C ASP A 122 5.11 -2.87 12.08
N ALA A 123 4.69 -3.15 10.85
CA ALA A 123 4.27 -4.49 10.43
C ALA A 123 5.41 -5.53 10.49
N ALA A 124 6.67 -5.09 10.55
CA ALA A 124 7.82 -5.97 10.66
C ALA A 124 8.22 -6.28 12.12
N LEU A 125 7.65 -5.57 13.11
CA LEU A 125 7.89 -5.87 14.53
C LEU A 125 7.05 -7.08 14.94
N PHE A 126 7.60 -8.01 15.71
CA PHE A 126 6.93 -9.26 16.11
C PHE A 126 6.34 -10.07 14.93
N PRO A 127 7.15 -10.36 13.88
CA PRO A 127 6.67 -11.20 12.80
C PRO A 127 6.42 -12.62 13.32
N LEU A 128 5.56 -13.36 12.62
CA LEU A 128 5.52 -14.80 12.76
C LEU A 128 6.89 -15.37 12.38
N VAL A 129 7.44 -16.22 13.23
CA VAL A 129 8.69 -16.94 13.00
C VAL A 129 8.38 -18.42 12.83
N TYR A 130 8.62 -18.94 11.63
CA TYR A 130 8.35 -20.34 11.33
C TYR A 130 9.17 -21.27 12.24
N GLY A 131 8.53 -22.33 12.75
CA GLY A 131 9.11 -23.26 13.72
C GLY A 131 9.27 -22.71 15.15
N ARG A 132 8.81 -21.48 15.43
CA ARG A 132 8.94 -20.86 16.77
C ARG A 132 7.66 -20.20 17.27
N SER A 133 6.93 -19.50 16.41
CA SER A 133 5.66 -18.87 16.77
C SER A 133 4.56 -19.91 16.87
N LEU A 134 3.67 -19.73 17.85
CA LEU A 134 2.45 -20.53 17.97
C LEU A 134 1.38 -20.01 17.01
N VAL A 135 0.54 -20.89 16.49
CA VAL A 135 -0.53 -20.57 15.53
C VAL A 135 -1.83 -21.28 15.89
N LEU A 136 -2.94 -20.68 15.47
CA LEU A 136 -4.26 -21.30 15.50
C LEU A 136 -4.39 -22.19 14.26
N THR A 137 -4.41 -23.51 14.45
CA THR A 137 -4.48 -24.49 13.35
C THR A 137 -5.87 -24.63 12.76
N ASP A 138 -6.88 -24.21 13.51
CA ASP A 138 -8.29 -24.47 13.23
C ASP A 138 -8.90 -23.32 12.40
N GLY A 139 -8.05 -22.40 11.95
CA GLY A 139 -8.44 -21.14 11.32
C GLY A 139 -8.88 -20.09 12.34
N GLY A 140 -9.46 -19.01 11.84
CA GLY A 140 -9.98 -17.91 12.65
C GLY A 140 -9.03 -16.71 12.75
N ARG A 141 -9.33 -15.84 13.73
CA ARG A 141 -8.61 -14.58 13.97
C ARG A 141 -8.39 -14.38 15.47
N VAL A 142 -7.36 -13.62 15.83
CA VAL A 142 -7.19 -13.15 17.20
C VAL A 142 -8.09 -11.94 17.40
N ASP A 143 -9.19 -12.12 18.14
CA ASP A 143 -10.19 -11.08 18.30
C ASP A 143 -9.63 -9.87 19.05
N ILE A 144 -10.09 -8.67 18.68
CA ILE A 144 -9.57 -7.44 19.28
C ILE A 144 -10.02 -7.27 20.74
N GLU A 145 -11.20 -7.79 21.09
CA GLU A 145 -11.75 -7.77 22.44
C GLU A 145 -11.11 -8.81 23.38
N ASP A 146 -10.64 -9.94 22.84
CA ASP A 146 -10.07 -11.05 23.63
C ASP A 146 -8.76 -11.58 23.03
N VAL A 147 -7.77 -10.69 22.95
CA VAL A 147 -6.44 -11.05 22.42
C VAL A 147 -5.77 -12.14 23.24
N LEU A 148 -5.93 -12.14 24.57
CA LEU A 148 -5.26 -13.11 25.45
C LEU A 148 -5.94 -14.48 25.44
N GLY A 149 -7.27 -14.55 25.40
CA GLY A 149 -7.99 -15.81 25.31
C GLY A 149 -7.65 -16.60 24.05
N ALA A 150 -7.39 -15.91 22.93
CA ALA A 150 -6.94 -16.55 21.70
C ALA A 150 -5.62 -17.34 21.85
N TYR A 151 -4.75 -16.98 22.82
CA TYR A 151 -3.50 -17.72 23.04
C TYR A 151 -3.71 -19.10 23.66
N GLU A 152 -4.81 -19.32 24.39
CA GLU A 152 -5.09 -20.62 25.02
C GLU A 152 -5.25 -21.72 23.96
N GLY A 153 -5.79 -21.38 22.78
CA GLY A 153 -5.94 -22.29 21.64
C GLY A 153 -4.69 -22.44 20.77
N ALA A 154 -3.66 -21.61 20.95
CA ALA A 154 -2.47 -21.62 20.11
C ALA A 154 -1.42 -22.59 20.67
N THR A 155 -1.61 -23.90 20.46
CA THR A 155 -0.69 -24.94 21.00
C THR A 155 0.33 -25.44 19.98
N THR A 156 0.11 -25.16 18.70
CA THR A 156 0.90 -25.71 17.59
C THR A 156 1.90 -24.68 17.08
N LEU A 157 3.13 -25.12 16.77
CA LEU A 157 4.13 -24.26 16.14
C LEU A 157 3.81 -24.05 14.65
N ALA A 158 4.05 -22.83 14.18
CA ALA A 158 4.02 -22.50 12.76
C ALA A 158 4.91 -23.49 11.97
N PRO A 159 4.41 -24.12 10.89
CA PRO A 159 5.19 -25.05 10.09
C PRO A 159 6.48 -24.41 9.54
N THR A 160 7.57 -25.16 9.48
CA THR A 160 8.80 -24.67 8.86
C THR A 160 8.68 -24.73 7.33
N HIS A 161 9.28 -23.74 6.66
CA HIS A 161 9.38 -23.73 5.20
C HIS A 161 10.82 -24.02 4.77
N VAL A 162 10.96 -24.84 3.74
CA VAL A 162 12.25 -25.06 3.10
C VAL A 162 12.60 -23.85 2.25
N ASP A 163 13.75 -23.24 2.51
CA ASP A 163 14.27 -22.19 1.66
C ASP A 163 14.74 -22.77 0.33
N LYS A 164 14.02 -22.47 -0.75
CA LYS A 164 14.30 -22.94 -2.11
C LYS A 164 15.20 -21.97 -2.90
N ARG A 165 15.71 -20.91 -2.26
CA ARG A 165 16.62 -19.94 -2.90
C ARG A 165 18.04 -20.49 -2.95
N THR A 166 18.34 -21.24 -4.00
CA THR A 166 19.66 -21.90 -4.17
C THR A 166 20.77 -20.96 -4.65
N ASP A 167 20.42 -19.79 -5.17
CA ASP A 167 21.33 -18.80 -5.76
C ASP A 167 21.45 -17.50 -4.92
N SER A 168 21.02 -17.52 -3.65
CA SER A 168 20.89 -16.33 -2.80
C SER A 168 22.20 -15.56 -2.62
N ALA A 169 23.31 -16.26 -2.43
CA ALA A 169 24.63 -15.64 -2.31
C ALA A 169 25.05 -14.91 -3.61
N ASP A 170 24.68 -15.44 -4.77
CA ASP A 170 25.01 -14.80 -6.04
C ASP A 170 24.13 -13.57 -6.30
N VAL A 171 22.83 -13.68 -6.04
CA VAL A 171 21.89 -12.56 -6.14
C VAL A 171 22.30 -11.42 -5.21
N GLN A 172 22.71 -11.73 -3.97
CA GLN A 172 23.22 -10.73 -3.02
C GLN A 172 24.47 -10.02 -3.55
N ARG A 173 25.43 -10.79 -4.09
CA ARG A 173 26.64 -10.24 -4.72
C ARG A 173 26.31 -9.30 -5.89
N GLN A 174 25.30 -9.65 -6.69
CA GLN A 174 24.83 -8.81 -7.78
C GLN A 174 24.20 -7.52 -7.26
N ILE A 175 23.36 -7.57 -6.21
CA ILE A 175 22.78 -6.38 -5.57
C ILE A 175 23.88 -5.42 -5.11
N GLU A 176 24.88 -5.92 -4.38
CA GLU A 176 25.97 -5.13 -3.85
C GLU A 176 26.80 -4.45 -4.95
N LYS A 177 27.00 -5.13 -6.09
CA LYS A 177 27.64 -4.53 -7.27
C LYS A 177 26.73 -3.53 -7.98
N ALA A 178 25.44 -3.85 -8.11
CA ALA A 178 24.46 -3.06 -8.84
C ALA A 178 24.11 -1.74 -8.15
N GLN A 179 24.23 -1.67 -6.81
CA GLN A 179 24.10 -0.43 -6.03
C GLN A 179 24.98 0.71 -6.58
N TRP A 180 26.10 0.37 -7.22
CA TRP A 180 27.04 1.33 -7.80
C TRP A 180 26.82 1.62 -9.29
N LEU A 181 26.09 0.77 -10.01
CA LEU A 181 26.05 0.77 -11.48
C LEU A 181 24.66 1.00 -12.09
N SER A 182 23.61 1.20 -11.27
CA SER A 182 22.23 1.39 -11.73
C SER A 182 21.73 0.29 -12.69
N VAL A 183 22.26 -0.92 -12.57
CA VAL A 183 21.86 -2.10 -13.36
C VAL A 183 20.86 -2.94 -12.57
N GLY A 184 19.99 -3.64 -13.30
CA GLY A 184 19.06 -4.59 -12.71
C GLY A 184 19.76 -5.82 -12.14
N VAL A 185 19.17 -6.43 -11.12
CA VAL A 185 19.61 -7.71 -10.54
C VAL A 185 18.83 -8.82 -11.21
N ASN A 186 19.51 -9.86 -11.68
CA ASN A 186 18.88 -11.01 -12.33
C ASN A 186 18.97 -12.24 -11.43
N ALA A 187 17.82 -12.72 -10.95
CA ALA A 187 17.69 -14.05 -10.39
C ALA A 187 17.39 -15.06 -11.51
N ASN A 188 17.79 -16.32 -11.35
CA ASN A 188 17.43 -17.37 -12.30
C ASN A 188 15.90 -17.51 -12.36
N TYR A 189 15.31 -17.66 -13.54
CA TYR A 189 13.85 -17.77 -13.70
C TYR A 189 13.22 -18.88 -12.85
N LYS A 190 13.96 -19.97 -12.57
CA LYS A 190 13.50 -21.08 -11.72
C LYS A 190 13.47 -20.71 -10.25
N THR A 191 14.41 -19.89 -9.78
CA THR A 191 14.55 -19.50 -8.37
C THR A 191 13.83 -18.19 -8.06
N ALA A 192 13.62 -17.33 -9.05
CA ALA A 192 12.96 -16.03 -8.93
C ALA A 192 11.63 -16.06 -8.15
N PRO A 193 10.73 -17.04 -8.33
CA PRO A 193 9.50 -17.12 -7.53
C PRO A 193 9.74 -17.26 -6.02
N HIS A 194 10.86 -17.87 -5.60
CA HIS A 194 11.20 -18.10 -4.19
C HIS A 194 11.72 -16.84 -3.48
N TYR A 195 12.09 -15.79 -4.22
CA TYR A 195 12.50 -14.50 -3.63
C TYR A 195 11.32 -13.58 -3.27
N ARG A 196 10.09 -13.97 -3.63
CA ARG A 196 8.88 -13.18 -3.34
C ARG A 196 8.45 -13.28 -1.87
N TRP A 197 8.90 -14.30 -1.15
CA TRP A 197 8.52 -14.59 0.24
C TRP A 197 9.73 -14.99 1.07
N SER A 198 9.63 -14.81 2.38
CA SER A 198 10.62 -15.32 3.32
C SER A 198 10.24 -16.73 3.78
N ALA A 199 11.22 -17.63 3.83
CA ALA A 199 11.06 -18.97 4.43
C ALA A 199 11.15 -18.94 5.97
N ASN A 200 11.49 -17.79 6.56
CA ASN A 200 11.77 -17.66 7.99
C ASN A 200 10.71 -16.86 8.75
N TYR A 201 10.11 -15.87 8.07
CA TYR A 201 9.28 -14.86 8.71
C TYR A 201 8.07 -14.50 7.87
N GLN A 202 6.96 -14.17 8.52
CA GLN A 202 5.77 -13.62 7.89
C GLN A 202 5.25 -12.41 8.70
N ALA A 203 4.94 -11.31 8.00
CA ALA A 203 4.21 -10.21 8.61
C ALA A 203 2.76 -10.65 8.86
N LEU A 204 2.23 -10.33 10.04
CA LEU A 204 0.86 -10.72 10.40
C LEU A 204 -0.13 -9.68 9.88
N PRO A 205 -1.19 -10.11 9.18
CA PRO A 205 -2.24 -9.20 8.72
C PRO A 205 -3.09 -8.70 9.89
N SER A 206 -3.97 -7.76 9.58
CA SER A 206 -5.06 -7.37 10.47
C SER A 206 -6.37 -7.48 9.71
N GLU A 207 -7.34 -8.09 10.35
CA GLU A 207 -8.65 -8.36 9.76
C GLU A 207 -9.53 -7.11 9.83
N VAL A 208 -10.20 -6.82 8.72
CA VAL A 208 -11.06 -5.65 8.55
C VAL A 208 -12.41 -6.10 8.03
N GLU A 209 -13.48 -5.63 8.67
CA GLU A 209 -14.87 -5.90 8.31
C GLU A 209 -15.57 -4.61 7.87
N PHE A 210 -16.44 -4.70 6.85
CA PHE A 210 -17.35 -3.60 6.50
C PHE A 210 -18.55 -3.58 7.45
N VAL A 211 -18.80 -2.46 8.10
CA VAL A 211 -19.85 -2.32 9.14
C VAL A 211 -20.96 -1.34 8.76
N GLY A 212 -20.87 -0.72 7.57
CA GLY A 212 -21.90 0.18 7.06
C GLY A 212 -22.96 -0.51 6.21
N HIS A 213 -23.95 0.27 5.77
CA HIS A 213 -24.91 -0.17 4.74
C HIS A 213 -24.20 -0.45 3.40
N THR A 214 -24.87 -1.16 2.49
CA THR A 214 -24.36 -1.43 1.14
C THR A 214 -23.90 -0.14 0.45
N GLY A 215 -22.64 -0.12 -0.02
CA GLY A 215 -22.01 1.05 -0.63
C GLY A 215 -21.28 1.97 0.36
N SER A 216 -21.37 1.73 1.66
CA SER A 216 -20.57 2.43 2.67
C SER A 216 -19.12 1.96 2.66
N THR A 217 -18.19 2.87 2.95
CA THR A 217 -16.77 2.57 3.16
C THR A 217 -16.39 2.49 4.64
N GLN A 218 -17.38 2.48 5.54
CA GLN A 218 -17.13 2.32 6.97
C GLN A 218 -16.67 0.90 7.28
N VAL A 219 -15.54 0.81 7.97
CA VAL A 219 -14.91 -0.45 8.35
C VAL A 219 -14.60 -0.49 9.84
N ARG A 220 -14.40 -1.70 10.35
CA ARG A 220 -13.94 -1.98 11.70
C ARG A 220 -12.79 -2.98 11.64
N LEU A 221 -11.76 -2.75 12.45
CA LEU A 221 -10.71 -3.74 12.68
C LEU A 221 -11.24 -4.79 13.65
N THR A 222 -11.19 -6.05 13.23
CA THR A 222 -11.71 -7.17 14.01
C THR A 222 -10.62 -8.09 14.54
N SER A 223 -9.37 -7.76 14.27
CA SER A 223 -8.22 -8.37 14.93
C SER A 223 -7.26 -7.28 15.39
N TYR A 224 -6.32 -7.65 16.26
CA TYR A 224 -5.26 -6.73 16.62
C TYR A 224 -4.38 -6.35 15.41
N ILE A 225 -3.86 -5.13 15.44
CA ILE A 225 -2.76 -4.69 14.59
C ILE A 225 -1.46 -5.14 15.24
N ASN A 226 -0.65 -5.87 14.47
CA ASN A 226 0.63 -6.35 14.95
C ASN A 226 1.48 -5.18 15.46
N ASN A 227 2.04 -5.32 16.66
CA ASN A 227 2.72 -4.29 17.46
C ASN A 227 1.88 -3.18 18.11
N LEU A 228 0.55 -3.18 17.94
CA LEU A 228 -0.34 -2.17 18.51
C LEU A 228 -1.37 -2.80 19.45
N HIS A 229 -1.21 -2.60 20.75
CA HIS A 229 -2.12 -3.16 21.75
C HIS A 229 -3.56 -2.57 21.65
N PRO A 230 -4.65 -3.38 21.74
CA PRO A 230 -6.05 -2.93 21.62
C PRO A 230 -6.48 -1.83 22.59
N VAL A 231 -5.78 -1.67 23.72
CA VAL A 231 -5.98 -0.54 24.67
C VAL A 231 -5.91 0.83 23.98
N HIS A 232 -5.22 0.92 22.85
CA HIS A 232 -5.10 2.13 22.04
C HIS A 232 -6.29 2.32 21.08
N GLN A 233 -7.51 2.14 21.58
CA GLN A 233 -8.77 2.19 20.81
C GLN A 233 -8.90 3.44 19.93
N ASN A 234 -8.44 4.60 20.41
CA ASN A 234 -8.47 5.84 19.64
C ASN A 234 -7.61 5.76 18.36
N LEU A 235 -6.50 5.03 18.39
CA LEU A 235 -5.65 4.85 17.20
C LEU A 235 -6.27 3.83 16.24
N TYR A 236 -6.86 2.75 16.75
CA TYR A 236 -7.64 1.82 15.93
C TYR A 236 -8.75 2.56 15.16
N ARG A 237 -9.57 3.37 15.85
CA ARG A 237 -10.62 4.18 15.20
C ARG A 237 -10.09 5.16 14.16
N ALA A 238 -8.92 5.76 14.41
CA ALA A 238 -8.28 6.64 13.43
C ALA A 238 -7.80 5.87 12.18
N ILE A 239 -7.29 4.65 12.36
CA ILE A 239 -6.87 3.76 11.27
C ILE A 239 -8.08 3.26 10.48
N GLU A 240 -9.17 2.85 11.13
CA GLU A 240 -10.44 2.47 10.47
C GLU A 240 -10.96 3.60 9.57
N LYS A 241 -10.97 4.84 10.09
CA LYS A 241 -11.32 6.03 9.29
C LYS A 241 -10.38 6.21 8.11
N LEU A 242 -9.07 6.02 8.29
CA LEU A 242 -8.09 6.13 7.20
C LEU A 242 -8.34 5.07 6.11
N ILE A 243 -8.58 3.81 6.51
CA ILE A 243 -8.90 2.71 5.60
C ILE A 243 -10.19 3.05 4.82
N GLY A 244 -11.25 3.46 5.52
CA GLY A 244 -12.51 3.85 4.87
C GLY A 244 -12.38 4.99 3.86
N ARG A 245 -11.40 5.88 4.04
CA ARG A 245 -11.07 6.94 3.07
C ARG A 245 -10.21 6.46 1.90
N ALA A 246 -9.43 5.39 2.10
CA ALA A 246 -8.59 4.80 1.06
C ALA A 246 -9.37 3.87 0.12
N ILE A 247 -10.47 3.26 0.61
CA ILE A 247 -11.28 2.31 -0.17
C ILE A 247 -11.71 2.85 -1.55
N PRO A 248 -12.25 4.07 -1.71
CA PRO A 248 -12.61 4.58 -3.04
C PRO A 248 -11.42 4.66 -4.00
N LEU A 249 -10.24 5.03 -3.49
CA LEU A 249 -9.01 5.10 -4.28
C LEU A 249 -8.55 3.68 -4.66
N TRP A 250 -8.70 2.71 -3.75
CA TRP A 250 -8.44 1.32 -4.09
C TRP A 250 -9.40 0.81 -5.15
N ASN A 251 -10.70 1.12 -5.06
CA ASN A 251 -11.68 0.70 -6.07
C ASN A 251 -11.35 1.19 -7.48
N ASP A 252 -10.77 2.39 -7.61
CA ASP A 252 -10.34 2.92 -8.92
C ASP A 252 -9.05 2.29 -9.44
N CYS A 253 -8.21 1.81 -8.52
CA CYS A 253 -6.89 1.26 -8.80
C CYS A 253 -6.91 -0.28 -8.96
N LEU A 254 -7.88 -0.97 -8.36
CA LEU A 254 -8.08 -2.43 -8.43
C LEU A 254 -8.90 -2.78 -9.67
N VAL A 255 -8.56 -3.89 -10.33
CA VAL A 255 -9.22 -4.33 -11.56
C VAL A 255 -10.03 -5.58 -11.29
N LEU A 256 -11.29 -5.60 -11.70
CA LEU A 256 -12.11 -6.81 -11.62
C LEU A 256 -11.48 -7.94 -12.43
N GLY A 257 -11.22 -9.05 -11.76
CA GLY A 257 -10.78 -10.26 -12.42
C GLY A 257 -11.79 -10.80 -13.43
N GLN A 258 -11.33 -11.24 -14.60
CA GLN A 258 -12.19 -11.79 -15.64
C GLN A 258 -11.96 -13.29 -15.82
N ARG A 259 -13.06 -14.04 -16.07
CA ARG A 259 -12.99 -15.45 -16.46
C ARG A 259 -12.17 -15.59 -17.75
N GLY A 260 -11.17 -16.48 -17.74
CA GLY A 260 -10.33 -16.76 -18.91
C GLY A 260 -9.02 -15.97 -18.99
N TRP A 261 -8.74 -15.05 -18.05
CA TRP A 261 -7.38 -14.52 -17.90
C TRP A 261 -6.45 -15.68 -17.56
N ARG A 262 -5.37 -15.86 -18.35
CA ARG A 262 -4.35 -16.87 -18.05
C ARG A 262 -3.79 -16.57 -16.67
N ASP A 263 -3.86 -17.59 -15.81
CA ASP A 263 -3.55 -17.73 -14.38
C ASP A 263 -2.39 -16.88 -13.78
N ILE A 264 -1.55 -16.29 -14.62
CA ILE A 264 -0.29 -15.64 -14.28
C ILE A 264 -0.48 -14.28 -13.59
N MET A 265 -1.56 -13.54 -13.89
CA MET A 265 -1.73 -12.15 -13.40
C MET A 265 -2.82 -11.99 -12.33
N ASN A 266 -3.69 -12.99 -12.17
CA ASN A 266 -4.87 -12.89 -11.31
C ASN A 266 -5.29 -14.21 -10.65
N GLN A 267 -4.63 -15.33 -10.96
CA GLN A 267 -4.88 -16.63 -10.31
C GLN A 267 -6.36 -17.07 -10.19
N GLY A 268 -7.20 -16.70 -11.15
CA GLY A 268 -8.64 -17.00 -11.12
C GLY A 268 -9.47 -16.19 -10.10
N GLN A 269 -8.90 -15.19 -9.42
CA GLN A 269 -9.67 -14.32 -8.52
C GLN A 269 -10.72 -13.53 -9.32
N LEU A 270 -11.97 -13.53 -8.87
CA LEU A 270 -13.10 -12.87 -9.56
C LEU A 270 -13.44 -11.49 -8.98
N GLY A 271 -12.85 -11.13 -7.83
CA GLY A 271 -13.00 -9.81 -7.21
C GLY A 271 -12.08 -8.75 -7.83
N PRO A 272 -12.14 -7.49 -7.36
CA PRO A 272 -11.16 -6.46 -7.69
C PRO A 272 -9.79 -6.84 -7.14
N VAL A 273 -8.81 -6.99 -8.04
CA VAL A 273 -7.45 -7.40 -7.69
C VAL A 273 -6.42 -6.38 -8.14
N PRO A 274 -5.31 -6.25 -7.39
CA PRO A 274 -4.15 -5.55 -7.89
C PRO A 274 -3.47 -6.45 -8.93
N LEU A 275 -3.43 -6.02 -10.20
CA LEU A 275 -2.84 -6.74 -11.35
C LEU A 275 -1.41 -7.31 -11.14
N ARG A 276 -0.70 -6.88 -10.09
CA ARG A 276 0.69 -7.29 -9.79
C ARG A 276 0.96 -7.70 -8.35
N ILE A 277 -0.03 -7.63 -7.45
CA ILE A 277 0.14 -8.17 -6.09
C ILE A 277 -0.65 -9.47 -6.05
N ILE A 278 0.04 -10.56 -6.34
CA ILE A 278 -0.53 -11.89 -6.22
C ILE A 278 -0.33 -12.32 -4.77
N THR A 279 -1.42 -12.50 -4.04
CA THR A 279 -1.44 -13.07 -2.70
C THR A 279 -1.41 -14.59 -2.82
N TYR A 280 -0.32 -15.24 -2.38
CA TYR A 280 -0.20 -16.70 -2.36
C TYR A 280 -0.33 -17.20 -0.92
N GLY A 281 -0.96 -18.36 -0.73
CA GLY A 281 -1.02 -19.04 0.57
C GLY A 281 -2.33 -18.85 1.35
N VAL A 282 -3.35 -18.28 0.72
CA VAL A 282 -4.70 -18.20 1.28
C VAL A 282 -5.65 -18.67 0.18
N GLU A 283 -6.42 -19.72 0.45
CA GLU A 283 -7.54 -20.14 -0.40
C GLU A 283 -8.76 -19.34 0.07
N TRP A 284 -9.43 -18.64 -0.85
CA TRP A 284 -10.67 -17.92 -0.58
C TRP A 284 -11.79 -18.48 -1.44
N GLU A 285 -12.90 -18.82 -0.81
CA GLU A 285 -14.17 -18.98 -1.50
C GLU A 285 -14.86 -17.61 -1.55
N ASN A 286 -14.96 -17.03 -2.74
CA ASN A 286 -15.75 -15.81 -2.94
C ASN A 286 -17.23 -16.19 -2.86
N GLU A 287 -17.86 -16.04 -1.69
CA GLU A 287 -19.31 -15.99 -1.59
C GLU A 287 -19.77 -14.63 -2.16
N LEU A 288 -20.18 -14.63 -3.43
CA LEU A 288 -20.87 -13.48 -4.01
C LEU A 288 -22.26 -13.37 -3.36
N PRO A 289 -22.74 -12.17 -3.00
CA PRO A 289 -24.13 -11.95 -2.60
C PRO A 289 -25.11 -12.22 -3.75
#